data_AF-A0A534ZZ39-F1
#
_entry.id   AF-A0A534ZZ39-F1
#
_cell.length_a   1.000
_cell.length_b   1.000
_cell.length_c   1.000
_cell.angle_alpha   90.00
_cell.angle_beta   90.00
_cell.angle_gamma   90.00
#
_symmetry.space_group_name_H-M   'P 1'
#
loop_
_entity.id
_entity.type
_entity.pdbx_description
1 polymer ?
#
loop_
_entity_poly.entity_id
_entity_poly.type
_entity_poly.pdbx_seq_one_letter_code
_entity_poly.pdbx_strand_id
1 'polypeptide(L)'
;MKRLLGFAIGAFVLMAAGAAVAAPPGPGQKFDCSQGGSGISCASDDTGCVPQSKDVPTGNVSTLKCGDGLSKAFAGAIRAVIKCHAKMASSVLKGAPVDDEVCESNDPVKHKSAKEKLDAAIAKIAPLCTSTQLTLAAAQESTLFASKTNPLSLDAQAGAVYCDGSTSIDPGGDDAGTISTTDPVNDGNRLKCANAVGSELGKLVAAAIKCHIKLADSDFGVKDFDENVCEENDPVKGKSALQKYNAAMTKLTANGTCSANTCLTSGNRTTLGANILAQVEAANQIVYPCPGTTTTTTTSTTTTTCPGGCCCAGGVPTKTVFTTGIGSGTCGHLASDTNANFFSLACGGLYFGGAGVGVPLPSRVPDQGSSISNVSCSGTTLTVSGTTATQAGGNRCIQGANSTRGASCTTNGDCAGTCLSDTDCSPTTSPPSCVSGSCNNGKCAFEKCTNAGCLFGPPLPIPNSSNGGAATSTCVINTLSGNASGSADCAAGSVTNLSLPLSSGIFLTGDLMPMRWSTTRVAAAAAADKPPTRRVVRARIAPSPGPARRAGARAARTTTSGASRTRIRMTARVAPA
;
A
#
# COMPACT_ATOMS: atom_id res chain seq x y z
N MET A 1 54.11 -10.50 31.09
CA MET A 1 55.40 -11.06 30.67
C MET A 1 55.18 -12.43 30.04
N LYS A 2 55.53 -12.53 28.75
CA LYS A 2 55.97 -13.73 28.00
C LYS A 2 55.41 -15.10 28.40
N ARG A 3 54.66 -15.72 27.47
CA ARG A 3 55.12 -16.94 26.78
C ARG A 3 54.43 -17.09 25.42
N LEU A 4 55.27 -17.41 24.45
CA LEU A 4 55.11 -17.40 23.00
C LEU A 4 55.81 -18.68 22.52
N LEU A 5 55.40 -19.19 21.35
CA LEU A 5 55.88 -20.33 20.54
C LEU A 5 55.19 -21.69 20.82
N GLY A 6 54.79 -22.47 19.80
CA GLY A 6 55.07 -22.34 18.37
C GLY A 6 54.31 -23.37 17.51
N PHE A 7 54.23 -23.02 16.23
CA PHE A 7 53.55 -23.66 15.10
C PHE A 7 54.11 -25.04 14.70
N ALA A 8 53.25 -25.86 14.09
CA ALA A 8 53.64 -26.83 13.06
C ALA A 8 52.71 -26.68 11.84
N ILE A 9 53.35 -26.61 10.68
CA ILE A 9 52.84 -26.27 9.35
C ILE A 9 52.26 -27.52 8.69
N GLY A 10 51.06 -27.41 8.13
CA GLY A 10 50.47 -28.37 7.20
C GLY A 10 49.88 -27.61 6.02
N ALA A 11 50.65 -27.52 4.94
CA ALA A 11 50.26 -26.85 3.71
C ALA A 11 49.11 -27.62 3.02
N PHE A 12 47.96 -26.98 2.90
CA PHE A 12 46.94 -27.34 1.91
C PHE A 12 46.83 -26.17 0.94
N VAL A 13 47.31 -26.40 -0.28
CA VAL A 13 47.05 -25.56 -1.46
C VAL A 13 45.55 -25.68 -1.74
N LEU A 14 44.79 -24.68 -1.31
CA LEU A 14 43.41 -24.47 -1.72
C LEU A 14 43.38 -23.16 -2.51
N MET A 15 42.85 -23.29 -3.72
CA MET A 15 42.84 -22.27 -4.75
C MET A 15 42.29 -20.94 -4.23
N ALA A 16 42.92 -19.85 -4.67
CA ALA A 16 42.43 -18.49 -4.51
C ALA A 16 41.07 -18.34 -5.21
N ALA A 17 39.98 -18.62 -4.50
CA ALA A 17 38.74 -17.90 -4.72
C ALA A 17 38.98 -16.52 -4.09
N GLY A 18 39.11 -15.49 -4.92
CA GLY A 18 39.14 -14.12 -4.43
C GLY A 18 37.94 -13.91 -3.52
N ALA A 19 38.18 -13.71 -2.22
CA ALA A 19 37.17 -13.20 -1.33
C ALA A 19 36.73 -11.87 -1.95
N ALA A 20 35.53 -11.82 -2.52
CA ALA A 20 34.88 -10.57 -2.84
C ALA A 20 34.82 -9.83 -1.50
N VAL A 21 35.71 -8.86 -1.33
CA VAL A 21 35.68 -7.97 -0.17
C VAL A 21 34.32 -7.29 -0.27
N ALA A 22 33.46 -7.52 0.73
CA ALA A 22 32.20 -6.80 0.85
C ALA A 22 32.49 -5.32 0.61
N ALA A 23 31.73 -4.73 -0.31
CA ALA A 23 31.91 -3.36 -0.72
C ALA A 23 30.53 -2.71 -0.53
N PRO A 24 30.40 -1.69 0.31
CA PRO A 24 29.12 -1.00 0.50
C PRO A 24 28.65 -0.36 -0.82
N PRO A 25 27.34 -0.10 -0.97
CA PRO A 25 26.84 0.68 -2.11
C PRO A 25 27.52 2.05 -2.12
N GLY A 26 27.90 2.50 -3.30
CA GLY A 26 28.53 3.79 -3.51
C GLY A 26 27.50 4.93 -3.68
N PRO A 27 27.98 6.19 -3.72
CA PRO A 27 27.15 7.37 -3.98
C PRO A 27 26.13 7.20 -5.12
N GLY A 28 24.85 7.37 -4.81
CA GLY A 28 23.73 7.27 -5.75
C GLY A 28 23.21 5.85 -6.01
N GLN A 29 23.86 4.83 -5.47
CA GLN A 29 23.34 3.46 -5.47
C GLN A 29 22.34 3.27 -4.33
N LYS A 30 21.45 2.30 -4.49
CA LYS A 30 20.46 1.96 -3.47
C LYS A 30 21.09 1.30 -2.25
N PHE A 31 20.53 1.56 -1.08
CA PHE A 31 20.91 0.89 0.17
C PHE A 31 20.69 -0.63 0.12
N ASP A 32 19.71 -1.10 -0.68
CA ASP A 32 19.43 -2.53 -0.91
C ASP A 32 20.50 -3.27 -1.76
N CYS A 33 21.57 -2.58 -2.19
CA CYS A 33 22.63 -3.09 -3.06
C CYS A 33 22.16 -3.59 -4.45
N SER A 34 20.91 -3.35 -4.86
CA SER A 34 20.38 -3.80 -6.15
C SER A 34 21.08 -3.18 -7.37
N GLN A 35 21.83 -2.10 -7.15
CA GLN A 35 22.55 -1.35 -8.19
C GLN A 35 24.08 -1.39 -8.01
N GLY A 36 24.57 -2.25 -7.12
CA GLY A 36 25.99 -2.35 -6.76
C GLY A 36 26.18 -2.29 -5.25
N GLY A 37 27.27 -2.90 -4.78
CA GLY A 37 27.49 -3.19 -3.38
C GLY A 37 27.25 -4.67 -3.06
N SER A 38 27.82 -5.14 -1.95
CA SER A 38 27.67 -6.52 -1.48
C SER A 38 28.09 -6.62 -0.01
N GLY A 39 27.46 -7.53 0.72
CA GLY A 39 27.85 -7.85 2.09
C GLY A 39 26.87 -7.29 3.11
N ILE A 40 27.40 -6.90 4.27
CA ILE A 40 26.62 -6.60 5.47
C ILE A 40 25.98 -5.20 5.46
N SER A 41 26.43 -4.36 4.52
CA SER A 41 25.97 -3.00 4.26
C SER A 41 24.72 -2.91 3.37
N CYS A 42 24.19 -4.06 2.94
CA CYS A 42 22.97 -4.11 2.13
C CYS A 42 21.72 -4.16 3.00
N ALA A 43 21.04 -3.03 3.16
CA ALA A 43 19.79 -2.90 3.89
C ALA A 43 18.61 -3.04 2.92
N SER A 44 18.06 -4.26 2.79
CA SER A 44 17.06 -4.60 1.76
C SER A 44 15.64 -4.11 2.05
N ASP A 45 15.39 -3.79 3.31
CA ASP A 45 14.20 -3.19 3.92
C ASP A 45 14.23 -1.66 3.86
N ASP A 46 15.43 -1.06 3.79
CA ASP A 46 15.60 0.37 3.65
C ASP A 46 15.40 0.88 2.22
N THR A 47 14.44 1.79 2.09
CA THR A 47 14.23 2.50 0.84
C THR A 47 15.22 3.66 0.69
N GLY A 48 15.54 4.04 -0.56
CA GLY A 48 16.37 5.21 -0.85
C GLY A 48 17.76 4.86 -1.36
N CYS A 49 18.63 5.86 -1.41
CA CYS A 49 19.97 5.75 -1.99
C CYS A 49 21.01 6.47 -1.16
N VAL A 50 22.24 5.97 -1.24
CA VAL A 50 23.43 6.61 -0.68
C VAL A 50 23.53 8.03 -1.23
N PRO A 51 23.64 9.07 -0.38
CA PRO A 51 23.76 10.45 -0.85
C PRO A 51 24.92 10.62 -1.82
N GLN A 52 24.77 11.48 -2.83
CA GLN A 52 25.83 11.64 -3.86
C GLN A 52 26.70 12.87 -3.65
N SER A 53 26.34 13.73 -2.70
CA SER A 53 27.19 14.81 -2.23
C SER A 53 27.17 14.90 -0.71
N LYS A 54 28.23 15.46 -0.13
CA LYS A 54 28.30 15.68 1.32
C LYS A 54 27.36 16.81 1.74
N ASP A 55 27.49 17.97 1.10
CA ASP A 55 26.82 19.21 1.50
C ASP A 55 26.64 20.25 0.39
N VAL A 56 27.04 19.93 -0.85
CA VAL A 56 26.91 20.84 -1.99
C VAL A 56 25.71 20.41 -2.83
N PRO A 57 24.57 21.12 -2.79
CA PRO A 57 23.42 20.78 -3.61
C PRO A 57 23.73 21.07 -5.09
N THR A 58 23.91 20.00 -5.88
CA THR A 58 24.12 20.10 -7.34
C THR A 58 23.11 19.21 -8.06
N GLY A 59 22.13 19.79 -8.76
CA GLY A 59 21.14 19.03 -9.52
C GLY A 59 20.23 18.14 -8.65
N ASN A 60 19.81 16.98 -9.18
CA ASN A 60 18.89 16.02 -8.52
C ASN A 60 19.61 15.07 -7.54
N VAL A 61 20.69 15.54 -6.91
CA VAL A 61 21.60 14.72 -6.10
C VAL A 61 21.29 14.91 -4.62
N SER A 62 20.88 13.87 -3.90
CA SER A 62 20.69 13.96 -2.44
C SER A 62 22.00 14.34 -1.73
N THR A 63 21.92 15.25 -0.76
CA THR A 63 23.06 15.63 0.09
C THR A 63 22.98 14.94 1.45
N LEU A 64 24.12 14.46 1.93
CA LEU A 64 24.24 13.75 3.19
C LEU A 64 23.83 14.65 4.37
N LYS A 65 24.42 15.85 4.49
CA LYS A 65 24.10 16.77 5.60
C LYS A 65 22.64 17.22 5.62
N CYS A 66 22.01 17.37 4.45
CA CYS A 66 20.58 17.67 4.40
C CYS A 66 19.76 16.50 4.93
N GLY A 67 19.96 15.29 4.39
CA GLY A 67 19.21 14.10 4.81
C GLY A 67 19.37 13.83 6.31
N ASP A 68 20.58 14.00 6.82
CA ASP A 68 20.91 13.97 8.25
C ASP A 68 20.11 14.98 9.09
N GLY A 69 20.05 16.21 8.61
CA GLY A 69 19.37 17.30 9.29
C GLY A 69 17.86 17.13 9.28
N LEU A 70 17.28 16.76 8.14
CA LEU A 70 15.86 16.45 7.98
C LEU A 70 15.45 15.28 8.86
N SER A 71 16.21 14.18 8.81
CA SER A 71 16.03 13.00 9.66
C SER A 71 15.94 13.37 11.16
N LYS A 72 16.90 14.18 11.63
CA LYS A 72 16.92 14.66 13.03
C LYS A 72 15.73 15.58 13.34
N ALA A 73 15.32 16.40 12.40
CA ALA A 73 14.17 17.31 12.55
C ALA A 73 12.85 16.53 12.69
N PHE A 74 12.59 15.57 11.79
CA PHE A 74 11.40 14.71 11.86
C PHE A 74 11.37 13.86 13.13
N ALA A 75 12.49 13.26 13.53
CA ALA A 75 12.58 12.55 14.81
C ALA A 75 12.27 13.46 16.02
N GLY A 76 12.64 14.75 15.94
CA GLY A 76 12.27 15.77 16.92
C GLY A 76 10.77 16.05 16.95
N ALA A 77 10.18 16.26 15.77
CA ALA A 77 8.76 16.56 15.59
C ALA A 77 7.85 15.43 16.10
N ILE A 78 8.10 14.19 15.69
CA ILE A 78 7.32 13.01 16.10
C ILE A 78 7.30 12.87 17.62
N ARG A 79 8.45 13.03 18.28
CA ARG A 79 8.53 12.99 19.75
C ARG A 79 7.88 14.18 20.44
N ALA A 80 7.76 15.32 19.77
CA ALA A 80 7.05 16.48 20.31
C ALA A 80 5.54 16.22 20.28
N VAL A 81 5.01 15.75 19.15
CA VAL A 81 3.59 15.38 18.99
C VAL A 81 3.18 14.28 19.98
N ILE A 82 3.97 13.20 20.12
CA ILE A 82 3.70 12.16 21.13
C ILE A 82 3.56 12.73 22.56
N LYS A 83 4.32 13.79 22.90
CA LYS A 83 4.20 14.45 24.20
C LYS A 83 2.94 15.32 24.30
N CYS A 84 2.52 15.93 23.20
CA CYS A 84 1.27 16.68 23.11
C CYS A 84 0.10 15.72 23.34
N HIS A 85 0.01 14.61 22.61
CA HIS A 85 -0.99 13.55 22.82
C HIS A 85 -1.03 13.04 24.28
N ALA A 86 0.14 12.80 24.88
CA ALA A 86 0.22 12.35 26.28
C ALA A 86 -0.30 13.41 27.27
N LYS A 87 -0.07 14.69 26.99
CA LYS A 87 -0.57 15.80 27.82
C LYS A 87 -2.07 15.94 27.67
N MET A 88 -2.61 15.80 26.45
CA MET A 88 -4.04 15.82 26.17
C MET A 88 -4.77 14.68 26.89
N ALA A 89 -4.33 13.44 26.71
CA ALA A 89 -4.90 12.29 27.42
C ALA A 89 -4.83 12.44 28.95
N SER A 90 -3.73 13.00 29.47
CA SER A 90 -3.59 13.31 30.90
C SER A 90 -4.51 14.43 31.39
N SER A 91 -4.87 15.38 30.53
CA SER A 91 -5.78 16.48 30.84
C SER A 91 -7.23 15.99 30.92
N VAL A 92 -7.63 15.11 30.00
CA VAL A 92 -8.94 14.47 29.98
C VAL A 92 -9.16 13.64 31.24
N LEU A 93 -8.17 12.81 31.64
CA LEU A 93 -8.28 12.02 32.87
C LEU A 93 -8.42 12.89 34.14
N LYS A 94 -7.84 14.09 34.14
CA LYS A 94 -7.96 15.05 35.27
C LYS A 94 -9.27 15.82 35.28
N GLY A 95 -10.16 15.60 34.30
CA GLY A 95 -11.41 16.35 34.16
C GLY A 95 -11.20 17.80 33.69
N ALA A 96 -10.05 18.11 33.11
CA ALA A 96 -9.74 19.42 32.52
C ALA A 96 -9.19 19.24 31.10
N PRO A 97 -10.00 18.75 30.14
CA PRO A 97 -9.57 18.54 28.75
C PRO A 97 -8.97 19.82 28.18
N VAL A 98 -7.80 19.70 27.55
CA VAL A 98 -7.24 20.74 26.70
C VAL A 98 -7.26 20.27 25.26
N ASP A 99 -7.74 21.14 24.39
CA ASP A 99 -7.51 21.06 22.95
C ASP A 99 -6.13 21.68 22.71
N ASP A 100 -5.13 20.85 22.41
CA ASP A 100 -3.71 21.23 22.37
C ASP A 100 -3.15 21.28 20.94
N GLU A 101 -3.99 21.69 19.97
CA GLU A 101 -3.57 22.12 18.61
C GLU A 101 -2.45 23.17 18.64
N VAL A 102 -2.40 23.92 19.75
CA VAL A 102 -1.33 24.87 20.08
C VAL A 102 0.02 24.15 20.27
N CYS A 103 0.02 22.94 20.81
CA CYS A 103 1.22 22.13 21.01
C CYS A 103 1.70 21.48 19.71
N GLU A 104 0.81 21.15 18.77
CA GLU A 104 1.13 20.35 17.59
C GLU A 104 1.32 21.21 16.33
N SER A 105 0.34 22.04 16.02
CA SER A 105 0.21 22.72 14.73
C SER A 105 0.64 24.18 14.78
N ASN A 106 0.12 24.99 15.70
CA ASN A 106 0.42 26.43 15.72
C ASN A 106 0.28 27.02 17.13
N ASP A 107 1.38 27.51 17.72
CA ASP A 107 1.34 28.32 18.94
C ASP A 107 1.47 29.81 18.61
N PRO A 108 0.34 30.56 18.52
CA PRO A 108 0.38 31.97 18.12
C PRO A 108 1.05 32.88 19.16
N VAL A 109 1.38 32.37 20.35
CA VAL A 109 1.98 33.14 21.44
C VAL A 109 3.46 32.83 21.58
N LYS A 110 3.84 31.55 21.56
CA LYS A 110 5.21 31.11 21.86
C LYS A 110 5.98 30.67 20.62
N HIS A 111 5.32 30.46 19.48
CA HIS A 111 5.90 29.91 18.25
C HIS A 111 6.74 28.65 18.51
N LYS A 112 6.16 27.73 19.27
CA LYS A 112 6.82 26.54 19.84
C LYS A 112 5.99 25.28 19.67
N SER A 113 5.05 25.24 18.73
CA SER A 113 4.37 23.99 18.36
C SER A 113 5.38 22.97 17.79
N ALA A 114 4.98 21.71 17.68
CA ALA A 114 5.81 20.66 17.10
C ALA A 114 6.12 20.95 15.62
N LYS A 115 5.12 21.40 14.86
CA LYS A 115 5.24 21.81 13.47
C LYS A 115 6.12 23.05 13.31
N GLU A 116 5.90 24.12 14.09
CA GLU A 116 6.74 25.32 14.00
C GLU A 116 8.23 25.03 14.30
N LYS A 117 8.51 24.10 15.22
CA LYS A 117 9.89 23.64 15.48
C LYS A 117 10.47 22.84 14.33
N LEU A 118 9.66 22.02 13.66
CA LEU A 118 10.06 21.28 12.47
C LEU A 118 10.39 22.26 11.35
N ASP A 119 9.49 23.21 11.07
CA ASP A 119 9.65 24.22 10.02
C ASP A 119 10.91 25.05 10.25
N ALA A 120 11.16 25.48 11.50
CA ALA A 120 12.38 26.19 11.87
C ALA A 120 13.65 25.34 11.67
N ALA A 121 13.58 24.03 11.94
CA ALA A 121 14.70 23.12 11.72
C ALA A 121 14.94 22.86 10.22
N ILE A 122 13.88 22.70 9.42
CA ILE A 122 13.92 22.57 7.96
C ILE A 122 14.52 23.84 7.35
N ALA A 123 14.03 25.02 7.74
CA ALA A 123 14.55 26.30 7.25
C ALA A 123 16.05 26.48 7.54
N LYS A 124 16.53 25.98 8.69
CA LYS A 124 17.95 26.02 9.05
C LYS A 124 18.83 25.12 8.19
N ILE A 125 18.32 23.95 7.77
CA ILE A 125 19.08 22.99 6.95
C ILE A 125 18.88 23.19 5.44
N ALA A 126 17.82 23.89 5.03
CA ALA A 126 17.44 24.11 3.64
C ALA A 126 18.58 24.59 2.70
N PRO A 127 19.53 25.46 3.12
CA PRO A 127 20.65 25.85 2.27
C PRO A 127 21.58 24.70 1.85
N LEU A 128 21.54 23.57 2.56
CA LEU A 128 22.32 22.36 2.26
C LEU A 128 21.51 21.31 1.48
N CYS A 129 20.22 21.56 1.25
CA CYS A 129 19.28 20.61 0.68
C CYS A 129 19.06 20.84 -0.81
N THR A 130 18.74 19.76 -1.52
CA THR A 130 18.20 19.87 -2.88
C THR A 130 16.71 20.16 -2.87
N SER A 131 16.19 20.66 -3.99
CA SER A 131 14.76 20.83 -4.19
C SER A 131 13.99 19.52 -3.99
N THR A 132 14.52 18.39 -4.47
CA THR A 132 13.91 17.07 -4.27
C THR A 132 13.77 16.72 -2.79
N GLN A 133 14.84 16.87 -2.00
CA GLN A 133 14.80 16.60 -0.55
C GLN A 133 13.81 17.51 0.18
N LEU A 134 13.75 18.79 -0.18
CA LEU A 134 12.81 19.74 0.42
C LEU A 134 11.35 19.44 0.02
N THR A 135 11.08 19.08 -1.23
CA THR A 135 9.74 18.71 -1.69
C THR A 135 9.24 17.44 -0.99
N LEU A 136 10.08 16.42 -0.88
CA LEU A 136 9.73 15.17 -0.18
C LEU A 136 9.54 15.43 1.32
N ALA A 137 10.39 16.25 1.94
CA ALA A 137 10.22 16.65 3.32
C ALA A 137 8.88 17.39 3.54
N ALA A 138 8.51 18.34 2.67
CA ALA A 138 7.24 19.04 2.76
C ALA A 138 6.03 18.11 2.62
N ALA A 139 6.09 17.12 1.70
CA ALA A 139 5.04 16.11 1.56
C ALA A 139 4.92 15.21 2.81
N GLN A 140 6.05 14.84 3.41
CA GLN A 140 6.08 14.06 4.64
C GLN A 140 5.53 14.84 5.83
N GLU A 141 5.93 16.10 5.97
CA GLU A 141 5.39 17.01 6.97
C GLU A 141 3.87 17.15 6.83
N SER A 142 3.37 17.36 5.61
CA SER A 142 1.93 17.41 5.34
C SER A 142 1.21 16.10 5.68
N THR A 143 1.88 14.95 5.60
CA THR A 143 1.31 13.65 5.94
C THR A 143 1.29 13.43 7.45
N LEU A 144 2.40 13.73 8.13
CA LEU A 144 2.53 13.53 9.58
C LEU A 144 1.60 14.43 10.38
N PHE A 145 1.36 15.66 9.92
CA PHE A 145 0.48 16.66 10.55
C PHE A 145 -0.88 16.79 9.84
N ALA A 146 -1.33 15.77 9.11
CA ALA A 146 -2.69 15.72 8.61
C ALA A 146 -3.65 15.29 9.73
N SER A 147 -4.93 15.69 9.66
CA SER A 147 -5.93 15.22 10.63
C SER A 147 -6.03 13.69 10.73
N LYS A 148 -6.64 13.17 11.81
CA LYS A 148 -6.92 11.73 12.00
C LYS A 148 -7.58 10.96 10.86
N THR A 149 -8.13 11.63 9.85
CA THR A 149 -8.67 10.94 8.66
C THR A 149 -7.56 10.34 7.78
N ASN A 150 -6.33 10.84 7.90
CA ASN A 150 -5.18 10.27 7.22
C ASN A 150 -4.54 9.20 8.13
N PRO A 151 -4.58 7.91 7.77
CA PRO A 151 -4.08 6.84 8.64
C PRO A 151 -2.57 6.90 8.91
N LEU A 152 -1.81 7.66 8.13
CA LEU A 152 -0.38 7.86 8.33
C LEU A 152 -0.06 9.09 9.18
N SER A 153 -1.05 9.93 9.53
CA SER A 153 -0.79 11.06 10.42
C SER A 153 -0.54 10.63 11.85
N LEU A 154 0.18 11.47 12.58
CA LEU A 154 0.46 11.21 13.99
C LEU A 154 -0.84 11.21 14.81
N ASP A 155 -1.79 12.06 14.44
CA ASP A 155 -3.10 12.21 15.06
C ASP A 155 -3.92 10.92 14.91
N ALA A 156 -3.89 10.30 13.72
CA ALA A 156 -4.53 8.99 13.52
C ALA A 156 -3.82 7.88 14.30
N GLN A 157 -2.48 7.91 14.29
CA GLN A 157 -1.65 6.90 14.96
C GLN A 157 -1.75 6.96 16.48
N ALA A 158 -2.12 8.11 17.05
CA ALA A 158 -2.42 8.25 18.48
C ALA A 158 -3.48 7.23 18.94
N GLY A 159 -4.45 6.91 18.07
CA GLY A 159 -5.48 5.92 18.33
C GLY A 159 -4.97 4.48 18.51
N ALA A 160 -3.74 4.16 18.09
CA ALA A 160 -3.12 2.87 18.37
C ALA A 160 -2.48 2.80 19.78
N VAL A 161 -2.19 3.95 20.39
CA VAL A 161 -1.60 4.07 21.73
C VAL A 161 -2.69 4.34 22.78
N TYR A 162 -3.62 5.25 22.48
CA TYR A 162 -4.77 5.56 23.32
C TYR A 162 -5.99 4.85 22.75
N CYS A 163 -6.20 3.61 23.18
CA CYS A 163 -7.20 2.72 22.61
C CYS A 163 -8.05 2.00 23.67
N ASP A 164 -8.17 2.60 24.85
CA ASP A 164 -8.81 1.99 26.00
C ASP A 164 -10.00 2.83 26.45
N GLY A 165 -11.10 2.22 26.86
CA GLY A 165 -12.33 2.97 27.20
C GLY A 165 -12.94 3.74 26.02
N SER A 166 -13.83 4.68 26.34
CA SER A 166 -14.69 5.39 25.36
C SER A 166 -14.54 6.91 25.39
N THR A 167 -13.78 7.47 26.32
CA THR A 167 -13.63 8.91 26.45
C THR A 167 -12.54 9.38 25.49
N SER A 168 -12.89 10.22 24.51
CA SER A 168 -11.92 10.77 23.55
C SER A 168 -10.78 11.49 24.29
N ILE A 169 -9.53 11.29 23.85
CA ILE A 169 -8.39 12.08 24.35
C ILE A 169 -8.44 13.54 23.90
N ASP A 170 -9.22 13.78 22.85
CA ASP A 170 -9.45 15.08 22.23
C ASP A 170 -10.93 15.21 21.83
N PRO A 171 -11.80 15.67 22.74
CA PRO A 171 -13.23 15.84 22.51
C PRO A 171 -13.53 17.15 21.76
N GLY A 172 -12.93 17.36 20.58
CA GLY A 172 -13.17 18.58 19.82
C GLY A 172 -12.22 18.80 18.64
N GLY A 173 -11.02 18.26 18.70
CA GLY A 173 -10.00 18.38 17.66
C GLY A 173 -9.87 17.14 16.78
N ASP A 174 -8.71 17.03 16.16
CA ASP A 174 -8.39 16.07 15.12
C ASP A 174 -7.53 14.89 15.58
N ASP A 175 -7.32 14.69 16.88
CA ASP A 175 -6.62 13.51 17.40
C ASP A 175 -7.51 12.29 17.53
N ALA A 176 -6.95 11.12 17.17
CA ALA A 176 -7.58 9.84 17.40
C ALA A 176 -7.20 9.27 18.76
N GLY A 177 -8.14 8.56 19.37
CA GLY A 177 -7.88 7.72 20.53
C GLY A 177 -8.81 7.98 21.69
N THR A 178 -8.87 6.98 22.57
CA THR A 178 -9.71 6.97 23.76
C THR A 178 -8.95 6.51 24.99
N ILE A 179 -9.41 7.01 26.14
CA ILE A 179 -9.00 6.55 27.46
C ILE A 179 -10.20 6.13 28.30
N SER A 180 -9.95 5.25 29.27
CA SER A 180 -10.89 4.93 30.32
C SER A 180 -10.88 6.02 31.38
N THR A 181 -12.07 6.45 31.79
CA THR A 181 -12.30 7.42 32.88
C THR A 181 -13.37 6.90 33.86
N THR A 182 -13.68 5.61 33.78
CA THR A 182 -14.78 4.97 34.53
C THR A 182 -14.28 3.98 35.60
N ASP A 183 -12.97 3.76 35.71
CA ASP A 183 -12.34 2.87 36.67
C ASP A 183 -11.26 3.63 37.46
N PRO A 184 -11.64 4.36 38.52
CA PRO A 184 -10.73 5.24 39.26
C PRO A 184 -9.51 4.52 39.87
N VAL A 185 -9.59 3.19 40.03
CA VAL A 185 -8.50 2.37 40.55
C VAL A 185 -7.44 2.12 39.47
N ASN A 186 -7.87 1.89 38.23
CA ASN A 186 -6.97 1.46 37.15
C ASN A 186 -6.73 2.51 36.07
N ASP A 187 -7.56 3.54 35.92
CA ASP A 187 -7.46 4.54 34.84
C ASP A 187 -6.10 5.24 34.84
N GLY A 188 -5.60 5.59 36.03
CA GLY A 188 -4.26 6.18 36.18
C GLY A 188 -3.14 5.25 35.71
N ASN A 189 -3.27 3.93 35.90
CA ASN A 189 -2.29 2.95 35.44
C ASN A 189 -2.45 2.65 33.94
N ARG A 190 -3.68 2.57 33.42
CA ARG A 190 -3.99 2.40 32.00
C ARG A 190 -3.41 3.56 31.18
N LEU A 191 -3.58 4.79 31.64
CA LEU A 191 -2.99 5.98 31.00
C LEU A 191 -1.46 6.01 31.12
N LYS A 192 -0.90 5.67 32.30
CA LYS A 192 0.56 5.55 32.46
C LYS A 192 1.17 4.54 31.49
N CYS A 193 0.47 3.42 31.24
CA CYS A 193 0.87 2.45 30.23
C CYS A 193 0.90 3.08 28.84
N ALA A 194 -0.19 3.70 28.40
CA ALA A 194 -0.27 4.35 27.07
C ALA A 194 0.83 5.42 26.89
N ASN A 195 1.00 6.32 27.86
CA ASN A 195 2.05 7.34 27.83
C ASN A 195 3.46 6.74 27.76
N ALA A 196 3.71 5.64 28.50
CA ALA A 196 5.00 4.96 28.45
C ALA A 196 5.24 4.29 27.09
N VAL A 197 4.22 3.63 26.51
CA VAL A 197 4.30 3.02 25.18
C VAL A 197 4.58 4.09 24.12
N GLY A 198 3.80 5.18 24.07
CA GLY A 198 4.04 6.28 23.14
C GLY A 198 5.45 6.86 23.27
N SER A 199 5.91 7.08 24.50
CA SER A 199 7.27 7.58 24.77
C SER A 199 8.36 6.63 24.27
N GLU A 200 8.22 5.32 24.46
CA GLU A 200 9.17 4.32 23.96
C GLU A 200 9.10 4.17 22.44
N LEU A 201 7.94 4.31 21.81
CA LEU A 201 7.81 4.37 20.34
C LEU A 201 8.54 5.58 19.76
N GLY A 202 8.40 6.76 20.37
CA GLY A 202 9.16 7.94 19.97
C GLY A 202 10.68 7.76 20.10
N LYS A 203 11.13 6.94 21.06
CA LYS A 203 12.55 6.56 21.19
C LYS A 203 12.97 5.54 20.14
N LEU A 204 12.10 4.59 19.79
CA LEU A 204 12.33 3.61 18.71
C LEU A 204 12.53 4.33 17.38
N VAL A 205 11.60 5.22 16.99
CA VAL A 205 11.69 6.03 15.77
C VAL A 205 13.02 6.80 15.72
N ALA A 206 13.38 7.48 16.81
CA ALA A 206 14.63 8.23 16.86
C ALA A 206 15.89 7.35 16.84
N ALA A 207 15.80 6.10 17.28
CA ALA A 207 16.90 5.14 17.25
C ALA A 207 17.07 4.53 15.86
N ALA A 208 15.97 4.15 15.19
CA ALA A 208 15.96 3.66 13.81
C ALA A 208 16.48 4.73 12.84
N ILE A 209 15.95 5.95 12.90
CA ILE A 209 16.47 7.09 12.11
C ILE A 209 17.97 7.32 12.34
N LYS A 210 18.48 7.06 13.56
CA LYS A 210 19.90 7.19 13.85
C LYS A 210 20.73 6.05 13.23
N CYS A 211 20.16 4.87 13.07
CA CYS A 211 20.78 3.77 12.37
C CYS A 211 20.80 4.06 10.85
N HIS A 212 19.72 4.57 10.26
CA HIS A 212 19.70 5.03 8.85
C HIS A 212 20.73 6.14 8.57
N ILE A 213 20.85 7.14 9.48
CA ILE A 213 21.89 8.18 9.38
C ILE A 213 23.28 7.54 9.36
N LYS A 214 23.54 6.56 10.22
CA LYS A 214 24.84 5.89 10.24
C LYS A 214 25.08 5.06 9.00
N LEU A 215 24.05 4.42 8.45
CA LEU A 215 24.13 3.70 7.18
C LEU A 215 24.54 4.68 6.07
N ALA A 216 23.79 5.77 5.89
CA ALA A 216 24.10 6.81 4.91
C ALA A 216 25.51 7.40 5.09
N ASP A 217 25.91 7.71 6.32
CA ASP A 217 27.27 8.20 6.64
C ASP A 217 28.35 7.17 6.32
N SER A 218 28.09 5.89 6.61
CA SER A 218 29.06 4.80 6.46
C SER A 218 29.24 4.44 4.99
N ASP A 219 28.14 4.29 4.25
CA ASP A 219 28.16 3.99 2.81
C ASP A 219 28.77 5.13 2.01
N PHE A 220 28.42 6.39 2.34
CA PHE A 220 29.08 7.56 1.75
C PHE A 220 30.59 7.57 2.03
N GLY A 221 30.99 7.10 3.21
CA GLY A 221 32.38 6.92 3.61
C GLY A 221 33.05 5.63 3.11
N VAL A 222 32.34 4.80 2.35
CA VAL A 222 32.74 3.46 1.89
C VAL A 222 33.20 2.56 3.06
N LYS A 223 32.42 2.57 4.14
CA LYS A 223 32.63 1.75 5.34
C LYS A 223 31.44 0.81 5.51
N ASP A 224 31.72 -0.44 5.83
CA ASP A 224 30.67 -1.38 6.18
C ASP A 224 29.99 -1.01 7.49
N PHE A 225 28.66 -1.01 7.45
CA PHE A 225 27.79 -0.84 8.59
C PHE A 225 26.61 -1.79 8.45
N ASP A 226 26.46 -2.69 9.41
CA ASP A 226 25.29 -3.57 9.50
C ASP A 226 24.16 -2.77 10.11
N GLU A 227 23.25 -2.30 9.25
CA GLU A 227 22.02 -1.65 9.68
C GLU A 227 21.24 -2.62 10.55
N ASN A 228 20.81 -3.77 10.03
CA ASN A 228 19.84 -4.63 10.71
C ASN A 228 20.28 -5.03 12.14
N VAL A 229 21.59 -5.08 12.42
CA VAL A 229 22.14 -5.20 13.78
C VAL A 229 21.87 -3.98 14.67
N CYS A 230 21.95 -2.78 14.12
CA CYS A 230 21.55 -1.52 14.75
C CYS A 230 20.04 -1.38 14.99
N GLU A 231 19.17 -1.71 14.02
CA GLU A 231 17.73 -1.44 14.16
C GLU A 231 16.93 -2.64 14.69
N GLU A 232 17.11 -3.84 14.14
CA GLU A 232 16.23 -4.98 14.37
C GLU A 232 16.79 -5.92 15.43
N ASN A 233 18.01 -6.41 15.23
CA ASN A 233 18.54 -7.52 16.01
C ASN A 233 20.07 -7.49 16.13
N ASP A 234 20.57 -7.04 17.28
CA ASP A 234 21.99 -7.17 17.64
C ASP A 234 22.19 -8.53 18.36
N PRO A 235 22.75 -9.57 17.70
CA PRO A 235 22.92 -10.88 18.32
C PRO A 235 24.02 -10.88 19.39
N VAL A 236 24.87 -9.85 19.43
CA VAL A 236 26.02 -9.78 20.34
C VAL A 236 25.67 -9.02 21.61
N LYS A 237 25.07 -7.83 21.46
CA LYS A 237 24.81 -6.93 22.60
C LYS A 237 23.35 -6.90 23.02
N GLY A 238 22.41 -7.39 22.19
CA GLY A 238 20.98 -7.30 22.47
C GLY A 238 20.50 -5.84 22.59
N LYS A 239 21.08 -4.94 21.80
CA LYS A 239 20.93 -3.48 21.91
C LYS A 239 20.50 -2.80 20.60
N SER A 240 19.90 -3.53 19.67
CA SER A 240 19.25 -2.91 18.52
C SER A 240 18.11 -1.98 18.95
N ALA A 241 17.62 -1.12 18.06
CA ALA A 241 16.53 -0.20 18.34
C ALA A 241 15.27 -0.95 18.81
N LEU A 242 14.85 -1.98 18.07
CA LEU A 242 13.69 -2.80 18.38
C LEU A 242 13.89 -3.64 19.65
N GLN A 243 15.09 -4.21 19.86
CA GLN A 243 15.39 -4.94 21.10
C GLN A 243 15.30 -4.04 22.34
N LYS A 244 15.75 -2.77 22.26
CA LYS A 244 15.61 -1.81 23.36
C LYS A 244 14.14 -1.47 23.63
N TYR A 245 13.34 -1.27 22.59
CA TYR A 245 11.90 -1.06 22.72
C TYR A 245 11.23 -2.28 23.39
N ASN A 246 11.50 -3.49 22.90
CA ASN A 246 10.94 -4.73 23.44
C ASN A 246 11.37 -4.98 24.90
N ALA A 247 12.61 -4.63 25.25
CA ALA A 247 13.09 -4.68 26.63
C ALA A 247 12.33 -3.69 27.54
N ALA A 248 11.99 -2.49 27.03
CA ALA A 248 11.14 -1.55 27.76
C ALA A 248 9.70 -2.08 27.91
N MET A 249 9.13 -2.69 26.86
CA MET A 249 7.80 -3.30 26.92
C MET A 249 7.72 -4.46 27.92
N THR A 250 8.79 -5.25 28.03
CA THR A 250 8.93 -6.30 29.05
C THR A 250 8.95 -5.73 30.45
N LYS A 251 9.67 -4.61 30.68
CA LYS A 251 9.68 -3.92 31.98
C LYS A 251 8.30 -3.39 32.37
N LEU A 252 7.54 -2.85 31.41
CA LEU A 252 6.16 -2.41 31.66
C LEU A 252 5.23 -3.57 32.06
N THR A 253 5.44 -4.76 31.49
CA THR A 253 4.75 -5.98 31.94
C THR A 253 5.16 -6.39 33.34
N ALA A 254 6.47 -6.46 33.61
CA ALA A 254 7.00 -6.92 34.89
C ALA A 254 6.57 -6.04 36.07
N ASN A 255 6.46 -4.73 35.84
CA ASN A 255 6.03 -3.76 36.84
C ASN A 255 4.49 -3.68 36.98
N GLY A 256 3.74 -4.49 36.23
CA GLY A 256 2.27 -4.51 36.25
C GLY A 256 1.61 -3.23 35.73
N THR A 257 2.37 -2.30 35.15
CA THR A 257 1.87 -0.98 34.72
C THR A 257 0.81 -1.09 33.63
N CYS A 258 0.95 -2.09 32.76
CA CYS A 258 0.03 -2.34 31.65
C CYS A 258 -0.96 -3.48 31.91
N SER A 259 -1.01 -4.07 33.12
CA SER A 259 -1.81 -5.28 33.37
C SER A 259 -3.32 -5.05 33.27
N ALA A 260 -3.79 -3.83 33.51
CA ALA A 260 -5.20 -3.46 33.43
C ALA A 260 -5.61 -2.95 32.04
N ASN A 261 -4.69 -2.74 31.11
CA ASN A 261 -4.99 -2.22 29.78
C ASN A 261 -5.28 -3.37 28.81
N THR A 262 -6.51 -3.45 28.31
CA THR A 262 -6.95 -4.55 27.44
C THR A 262 -6.55 -4.37 25.98
N CYS A 263 -6.30 -3.13 25.54
CA CYS A 263 -5.88 -2.85 24.17
C CYS A 263 -4.36 -2.96 24.00
N LEU A 264 -3.58 -2.44 24.95
CA LEU A 264 -2.11 -2.49 24.93
C LEU A 264 -1.59 -3.77 25.58
N THR A 265 -2.03 -4.93 25.07
CA THR A 265 -1.49 -6.24 25.51
C THR A 265 0.00 -6.36 25.17
N SER A 266 0.69 -7.32 25.80
CA SER A 266 2.11 -7.55 25.49
C SER A 266 2.36 -7.82 24.01
N GLY A 267 1.47 -8.56 23.35
CA GLY A 267 1.56 -8.82 21.91
C GLY A 267 1.35 -7.55 21.08
N ASN A 268 0.29 -6.79 21.38
CA ASN A 268 -0.05 -5.58 20.64
C ASN A 268 1.06 -4.52 20.73
N ARG A 269 1.71 -4.36 21.89
CA ARG A 269 2.84 -3.45 22.04
C ARG A 269 4.03 -3.84 21.18
N THR A 270 4.37 -5.12 21.11
CA THR A 270 5.46 -5.61 20.25
C THR A 270 5.14 -5.39 18.76
N THR A 271 3.92 -5.72 18.34
CA THR A 271 3.45 -5.49 16.96
C THR A 271 3.47 -4.02 16.59
N LEU A 272 3.05 -3.14 17.51
CA LEU A 272 3.09 -1.69 17.29
C LEU A 272 4.52 -1.18 17.07
N GLY A 273 5.49 -1.70 17.84
CA GLY A 273 6.91 -1.39 17.62
C GLY A 273 7.41 -1.81 16.25
N ALA A 274 7.10 -3.04 15.82
CA ALA A 274 7.50 -3.55 14.50
C ALA A 274 6.85 -2.75 13.35
N ASN A 275 5.57 -2.41 13.47
CA ASN A 275 4.87 -1.61 12.46
C ASN A 275 5.46 -0.20 12.32
N ILE A 276 5.80 0.44 13.44
CA ILE A 276 6.42 1.77 13.44
C ILE A 276 7.84 1.72 12.87
N LEU A 277 8.59 0.66 13.16
CA LEU A 277 9.91 0.47 12.56
C LEU A 277 9.81 0.36 11.02
N ALA A 278 8.93 -0.50 10.52
CA ALA A 278 8.71 -0.65 9.07
C ALA A 278 8.24 0.65 8.38
N GLN A 279 7.47 1.50 9.07
CA GLN A 279 7.11 2.82 8.54
C GLN A 279 8.32 3.75 8.42
N VAL A 280 9.26 3.68 9.38
CA VAL A 280 10.48 4.48 9.37
C VAL A 280 11.43 4.03 8.25
N GLU A 281 11.62 2.72 8.07
CA GLU A 281 12.38 2.11 6.95
C GLU A 281 11.82 2.55 5.58
N ALA A 282 10.50 2.47 5.40
CA ALA A 282 9.83 2.90 4.17
C ALA A 282 9.92 4.42 3.93
N ALA A 283 10.10 5.22 4.99
CA ALA A 283 10.26 6.67 4.92
C ALA A 283 11.71 7.10 4.64
N ASN A 284 12.68 6.19 4.64
CA ASN A 284 14.10 6.53 4.47
C ASN A 284 14.40 7.23 3.13
N GLN A 285 13.71 6.83 2.05
CA GLN A 285 13.78 7.47 0.73
C GLN A 285 13.33 8.95 0.70
N ILE A 286 12.61 9.43 1.72
CA ILE A 286 12.15 10.83 1.81
C ILE A 286 13.35 11.75 2.05
N VAL A 287 14.24 11.33 2.96
CA VAL A 287 15.43 12.10 3.37
C VAL A 287 16.65 11.75 2.52
N TYR A 288 16.72 10.52 2.01
CA TYR A 288 17.76 10.03 1.10
C TYR A 288 17.17 9.55 -0.23
N PRO A 289 16.59 10.46 -1.04
CA PRO A 289 16.00 10.09 -2.31
C PRO A 289 17.05 9.61 -3.31
N CYS A 290 16.64 8.66 -4.14
CA CYS A 290 17.43 8.19 -5.25
C CYS A 290 17.48 9.22 -6.39
N PRO A 291 18.61 9.31 -7.11
CA PRO A 291 18.69 10.14 -8.30
C PRO A 291 17.68 9.64 -9.35
N GLY A 292 16.73 10.49 -9.73
CA GLY A 292 15.85 10.22 -10.86
C GLY A 292 16.62 10.25 -12.17
N THR A 293 16.40 9.27 -13.05
CA THR A 293 16.79 9.35 -14.46
C THR A 293 16.17 10.62 -15.06
N THR A 294 17.02 11.52 -15.55
CA THR A 294 16.66 12.90 -15.86
C THR A 294 15.64 13.02 -17.01
N THR A 295 14.59 13.82 -16.80
CA THR A 295 14.25 14.88 -17.76
C THR A 295 14.66 16.19 -17.11
N THR A 296 15.72 16.82 -17.62
CA THR A 296 16.27 18.06 -17.09
C THR A 296 15.29 19.20 -17.39
N THR A 297 14.64 19.76 -16.37
CA THR A 297 14.00 21.08 -16.49
C THR A 297 14.77 22.04 -15.60
N THR A 298 15.50 22.96 -16.22
CA THR A 298 16.15 24.08 -15.55
C THR A 298 15.08 25.08 -15.11
N THR A 299 14.75 25.10 -13.83
CA THR A 299 13.88 26.14 -13.25
C THR A 299 14.69 27.40 -13.01
N SER A 300 14.51 28.41 -13.86
CA SER A 300 14.90 29.78 -13.57
C SER A 300 13.72 30.47 -12.88
N THR A 301 13.89 30.90 -11.64
CA THR A 301 12.86 31.63 -10.88
C THR A 301 12.69 33.03 -11.48
N THR A 302 11.75 33.16 -12.40
CA THR A 302 11.17 34.46 -12.77
C THR A 302 9.70 34.44 -12.37
N THR A 303 9.35 35.26 -11.38
CA THR A 303 7.97 35.58 -11.01
C THR A 303 7.27 36.17 -12.22
N THR A 304 6.61 35.33 -12.99
CA THR A 304 5.86 35.72 -14.18
C THR A 304 4.39 35.50 -13.90
N THR A 305 3.64 36.59 -13.76
CA THR A 305 2.18 36.58 -13.78
C THR A 305 1.70 35.84 -15.03
N CYS A 306 1.01 34.71 -14.87
CA CYS A 306 0.63 33.82 -15.97
C CYS A 306 -0.35 34.49 -16.96
N PRO A 307 0.07 34.84 -18.18
CA PRO A 307 -0.82 35.38 -19.19
C PRO A 307 -1.46 34.20 -19.92
N GLY A 308 -2.73 33.89 -19.59
CA GLY A 308 -3.52 32.86 -20.31
C GLY A 308 -4.09 31.71 -19.49
N GLY A 309 -4.02 31.78 -18.16
CA GLY A 309 -4.74 30.84 -17.28
C GLY A 309 -4.09 29.48 -17.05
N CYS A 310 -3.02 29.09 -17.76
CA CYS A 310 -2.27 27.85 -17.52
C CYS A 310 -0.76 28.07 -17.64
N CYS A 311 0.03 27.51 -16.73
CA CYS A 311 1.47 27.79 -16.56
C CYS A 311 2.35 26.54 -16.66
N CYS A 312 1.87 25.48 -17.30
CA CYS A 312 2.61 24.23 -17.45
C CYS A 312 3.76 24.37 -18.46
N ALA A 313 4.91 23.76 -18.13
CA ALA A 313 6.02 23.65 -19.06
C ALA A 313 5.58 22.85 -20.31
N GLY A 314 5.76 23.43 -21.50
CA GLY A 314 5.35 22.81 -22.77
C GLY A 314 3.97 23.22 -23.31
N GLY A 315 3.27 24.16 -22.64
CA GLY A 315 1.97 24.68 -23.06
C GLY A 315 0.80 24.04 -22.29
N VAL A 316 -0.44 24.30 -22.71
CA VAL A 316 -1.64 23.80 -22.03
C VAL A 316 -1.84 22.31 -22.33
N PRO A 317 -1.65 21.40 -21.36
CA PRO A 317 -1.89 19.98 -21.59
C PRO A 317 -3.39 19.73 -21.70
N THR A 318 -3.77 18.89 -22.66
CA THR A 318 -5.17 18.46 -22.84
C THR A 318 -5.42 17.05 -22.32
N LYS A 319 -4.35 16.27 -22.10
CA LYS A 319 -4.40 14.89 -21.62
C LYS A 319 -3.24 14.60 -20.67
N THR A 320 -3.45 13.63 -19.79
CA THR A 320 -2.42 12.99 -18.97
C THR A 320 -2.48 11.48 -19.16
N VAL A 321 -1.35 10.80 -18.99
CA VAL A 321 -1.26 9.34 -19.11
C VAL A 321 -0.73 8.79 -17.81
N PHE A 322 -1.49 7.88 -17.22
CA PHE A 322 -1.09 7.11 -16.05
C PHE A 322 -0.63 5.74 -16.52
N THR A 323 0.54 5.31 -16.06
CA THR A 323 1.05 3.97 -16.31
C THR A 323 1.14 3.24 -14.98
N THR A 324 0.52 2.07 -14.86
CA THR A 324 0.64 1.25 -13.66
C THR A 324 2.10 0.81 -13.50
N GLY A 325 2.61 0.93 -12.27
CA GLY A 325 3.90 0.38 -11.86
C GLY A 325 3.71 -0.81 -10.92
N ILE A 326 4.78 -1.57 -10.69
CA ILE A 326 4.80 -2.57 -9.63
C ILE A 326 4.74 -1.85 -8.28
N GLY A 327 3.65 -2.02 -7.54
CA GLY A 327 3.55 -1.51 -6.18
C GLY A 327 4.48 -2.28 -5.23
N SER A 328 5.19 -1.56 -4.37
CA SER A 328 5.98 -2.10 -3.26
C SER A 328 5.53 -1.48 -1.94
N GLY A 329 5.73 -2.20 -0.84
CA GLY A 329 5.33 -1.73 0.50
C GLY A 329 3.85 -1.92 0.82
N THR A 330 3.42 -1.31 1.93
CA THR A 330 2.04 -1.38 2.46
C THR A 330 1.26 -0.12 2.09
N CYS A 331 0.14 -0.28 1.39
CA CYS A 331 -0.73 0.82 0.95
C CYS A 331 -2.05 0.91 1.73
N GLY A 332 -2.23 0.10 2.77
CA GLY A 332 -3.39 0.17 3.63
C GLY A 332 -3.53 -1.08 4.50
N HIS A 333 -4.63 -1.16 5.23
CA HIS A 333 -4.98 -2.33 6.00
C HIS A 333 -6.48 -2.63 5.86
N LEU A 334 -6.83 -3.91 5.91
CA LEU A 334 -8.19 -4.36 6.12
C LEU A 334 -8.45 -4.37 7.62
N ALA A 335 -9.52 -3.70 8.05
CA ALA A 335 -10.04 -3.81 9.41
C ALA A 335 -11.09 -4.93 9.50
N SER A 336 -11.09 -5.66 10.61
CA SER A 336 -12.24 -6.46 11.04
C SER A 336 -13.03 -5.72 12.12
N ASP A 337 -14.20 -6.25 12.45
CA ASP A 337 -15.04 -5.81 13.58
C ASP A 337 -14.33 -5.85 14.95
N THR A 338 -13.19 -6.52 15.02
CA THR A 338 -12.45 -6.85 16.24
C THR A 338 -10.98 -6.41 16.18
N ASN A 339 -10.47 -6.04 15.01
CA ASN A 339 -9.08 -5.61 14.81
C ASN A 339 -8.98 -4.61 13.65
N ALA A 340 -8.64 -3.36 13.96
CA ALA A 340 -8.41 -2.34 12.94
C ALA A 340 -7.29 -2.70 11.95
N ASN A 341 -6.32 -3.53 12.35
CA ASN A 341 -5.18 -3.96 11.53
C ASN A 341 -5.24 -5.46 11.18
N PHE A 342 -6.41 -5.96 10.81
CA PHE A 342 -6.63 -7.39 10.56
C PHE A 342 -5.71 -7.95 9.46
N PHE A 343 -5.46 -7.18 8.39
CA PHE A 343 -4.55 -7.62 7.32
C PHE A 343 -3.90 -6.44 6.60
N SER A 344 -2.58 -6.48 6.40
CA SER A 344 -1.84 -5.44 5.66
C SER A 344 -2.02 -5.61 4.14
N LEU A 345 -2.42 -4.55 3.46
CA LEU A 345 -2.63 -4.52 2.02
C LEU A 345 -1.36 -3.99 1.33
N ALA A 346 -0.72 -4.84 0.55
CA ALA A 346 0.42 -4.48 -0.29
C ALA A 346 -0.02 -3.52 -1.40
N CYS A 347 0.85 -2.57 -1.71
CA CYS A 347 0.67 -1.64 -2.83
C CYS A 347 0.53 -2.40 -4.16
N GLY A 348 -0.38 -1.96 -5.02
CA GLY A 348 -0.61 -2.57 -6.34
C GLY A 348 -1.26 -3.96 -6.31
N GLY A 349 -1.70 -4.42 -5.14
CA GLY A 349 -2.37 -5.71 -4.98
C GLY A 349 -3.88 -5.65 -5.19
N LEU A 350 -4.43 -6.59 -5.98
CA LEU A 350 -5.86 -6.84 -6.04
C LEU A 350 -6.24 -8.00 -5.11
N TYR A 351 -7.14 -7.72 -4.17
CA TYR A 351 -7.59 -8.66 -3.14
C TYR A 351 -9.03 -9.09 -3.40
N PHE A 352 -9.28 -10.41 -3.43
CA PHE A 352 -10.62 -10.97 -3.58
C PHE A 352 -10.73 -12.31 -2.84
N GLY A 353 -11.91 -12.61 -2.29
CA GLY A 353 -12.14 -13.80 -1.47
C GLY A 353 -12.20 -13.50 0.04
N GLY A 354 -12.44 -14.54 0.85
CA GLY A 354 -12.53 -14.45 2.32
C GLY A 354 -11.48 -15.31 3.04
N ALA A 355 -11.31 -15.10 4.34
CA ALA A 355 -10.32 -15.85 5.14
C ALA A 355 -10.54 -17.37 5.03
N GLY A 356 -9.60 -18.08 4.40
CA GLY A 356 -9.60 -19.54 4.31
C GLY A 356 -9.69 -20.17 2.90
N VAL A 357 -9.61 -19.41 1.80
CA VAL A 357 -9.60 -19.98 0.44
C VAL A 357 -8.24 -19.91 -0.25
N GLY A 358 -7.89 -21.00 -0.96
CA GLY A 358 -6.61 -21.27 -1.62
C GLY A 358 -6.36 -20.47 -2.91
N VAL A 359 -6.50 -19.15 -2.87
CA VAL A 359 -6.03 -18.27 -3.94
C VAL A 359 -4.83 -17.50 -3.41
N PRO A 360 -3.64 -17.59 -4.05
CA PRO A 360 -2.51 -16.71 -3.74
C PRO A 360 -2.91 -15.24 -3.95
N LEU A 361 -2.99 -14.48 -2.85
CA LEU A 361 -3.25 -13.04 -2.84
C LEU A 361 -1.99 -12.28 -2.38
N PRO A 362 -1.79 -11.03 -2.83
CA PRO A 362 -2.60 -10.32 -3.83
C PRO A 362 -2.41 -10.87 -5.24
N SER A 363 -3.46 -10.76 -6.07
CA SER A 363 -3.25 -10.84 -7.52
C SER A 363 -2.52 -9.59 -7.98
N ARG A 364 -1.43 -9.77 -8.74
CA ARG A 364 -0.63 -8.64 -9.24
C ARG A 364 -1.40 -7.94 -10.35
N VAL A 365 -1.69 -6.66 -10.18
CA VAL A 365 -2.11 -5.82 -11.30
C VAL A 365 -0.94 -5.74 -12.29
N PRO A 366 -1.14 -6.00 -13.59
CA PRO A 366 -0.10 -5.95 -14.59
C PRO A 366 0.62 -4.61 -14.60
N ASP A 367 1.94 -4.69 -14.66
CA ASP A 367 2.80 -3.55 -14.87
C ASP A 367 2.59 -2.97 -16.28
N GLN A 368 2.85 -1.68 -16.44
CA GLN A 368 2.79 -0.94 -17.71
C GLN A 368 1.40 -0.81 -18.37
N GLY A 369 0.32 -1.02 -17.61
CA GLY A 369 -1.04 -0.69 -18.04
C GLY A 369 -1.21 0.82 -18.13
N SER A 370 -1.60 1.35 -19.29
CA SER A 370 -1.71 2.80 -19.49
C SER A 370 -3.16 3.28 -19.59
N SER A 371 -3.53 4.28 -18.78
CA SER A 371 -4.84 4.93 -18.79
C SER A 371 -4.70 6.42 -19.10
N ILE A 372 -5.44 6.89 -20.10
CA ILE A 372 -5.37 8.27 -20.59
C ILE A 372 -6.56 9.04 -20.02
N SER A 373 -6.32 10.21 -19.43
CA SER A 373 -7.37 11.09 -18.90
C SER A 373 -7.28 12.48 -19.53
N ASN A 374 -8.42 13.17 -19.59
CA ASN A 374 -8.49 14.55 -20.04
C ASN A 374 -8.04 15.45 -18.91
N VAL A 375 -7.46 16.59 -19.26
CA VAL A 375 -7.00 17.55 -18.29
C VAL A 375 -7.44 18.95 -18.70
N SER A 376 -7.95 19.70 -17.74
CA SER A 376 -8.06 21.16 -17.84
C SER A 376 -7.08 21.82 -16.90
N CYS A 377 -6.56 22.99 -17.28
CA CYS A 377 -5.49 23.65 -16.55
C CYS A 377 -5.94 25.03 -16.03
N SER A 378 -5.61 25.32 -14.77
CA SER A 378 -5.77 26.62 -14.13
C SER A 378 -4.53 26.91 -13.26
N GLY A 379 -3.74 27.91 -13.62
CA GLY A 379 -2.43 28.13 -13.00
C GLY A 379 -1.49 26.96 -13.29
N THR A 380 -0.94 26.34 -12.24
CA THR A 380 -0.17 25.09 -12.32
C THR A 380 -1.03 23.84 -12.09
N THR A 381 -2.28 24.02 -11.69
CA THR A 381 -3.18 22.94 -11.32
C THR A 381 -3.86 22.36 -12.55
N LEU A 382 -3.82 21.04 -12.65
CA LEU A 382 -4.40 20.21 -13.69
C LEU A 382 -5.58 19.45 -13.11
N THR A 383 -6.81 19.80 -13.49
CA THR A 383 -7.99 19.04 -13.11
C THR A 383 -8.16 17.85 -14.05
N VAL A 384 -8.13 16.64 -13.51
CA VAL A 384 -8.24 15.39 -14.26
C VAL A 384 -9.72 15.03 -14.43
N SER A 385 -10.09 14.61 -15.63
CA SER A 385 -11.41 14.08 -15.96
C SER A 385 -11.32 12.88 -16.90
N GLY A 386 -12.38 12.07 -16.96
CA GLY A 386 -12.42 10.88 -17.80
C GLY A 386 -12.30 11.17 -19.31
N THR A 387 -11.76 10.19 -20.05
CA THR A 387 -11.74 10.17 -21.52
C THR A 387 -12.66 9.09 -22.07
N THR A 388 -13.28 9.36 -23.23
CA THR A 388 -13.93 8.32 -24.03
C THR A 388 -12.91 7.43 -24.76
N ALA A 389 -13.33 6.24 -25.20
CA ALA A 389 -12.49 5.34 -26.01
C ALA A 389 -11.90 6.01 -27.26
N THR A 390 -12.72 6.82 -27.95
CA THR A 390 -12.30 7.58 -29.13
C THR A 390 -11.31 8.69 -28.78
N GLN A 391 -11.52 9.40 -27.67
CA GLN A 391 -10.59 10.44 -27.22
C GLN A 391 -9.25 9.85 -26.79
N ALA A 392 -9.23 8.72 -26.09
CA ALA A 392 -8.00 8.08 -25.65
C ALA A 392 -7.17 7.57 -26.85
N GLY A 393 -7.82 6.89 -27.80
CA GLY A 393 -7.13 6.20 -28.89
C GLY A 393 -6.27 5.04 -28.38
N GLY A 394 -5.62 4.31 -29.30
CA GLY A 394 -4.66 3.25 -28.93
C GLY A 394 -5.24 2.00 -28.25
N ASN A 395 -6.57 1.83 -28.22
CA ASN A 395 -7.22 0.58 -27.80
C ASN A 395 -6.95 -0.53 -28.81
N ARG A 396 -7.16 -1.80 -28.43
CA ARG A 396 -6.78 -2.97 -29.25
C ARG A 396 -7.97 -3.86 -29.57
N CYS A 397 -8.06 -4.34 -30.80
CA CYS A 397 -9.06 -5.35 -31.17
C CYS A 397 -8.72 -6.70 -30.54
N ILE A 398 -9.65 -7.23 -29.75
CA ILE A 398 -9.51 -8.50 -29.03
C ILE A 398 -10.40 -9.61 -29.59
N GLN A 399 -11.45 -9.26 -30.34
CA GLN A 399 -12.32 -10.18 -31.07
C GLN A 399 -12.77 -9.54 -32.38
N GLY A 400 -13.19 -10.34 -33.35
CA GLY A 400 -13.57 -9.89 -34.68
C GLY A 400 -12.75 -10.58 -35.77
N ALA A 401 -12.46 -9.88 -36.85
CA ALA A 401 -11.66 -10.46 -37.93
C ALA A 401 -10.22 -10.75 -37.47
N ASN A 402 -9.68 -11.91 -37.87
CA ASN A 402 -8.29 -12.27 -37.55
C ASN A 402 -7.29 -11.26 -38.10
N SER A 403 -7.58 -10.65 -39.25
CA SER A 403 -6.75 -9.64 -39.89
C SER A 403 -6.64 -8.33 -39.10
N THR A 404 -7.63 -8.01 -38.27
CA THR A 404 -7.66 -6.79 -37.44
C THR A 404 -7.32 -7.08 -35.98
N ARG A 405 -7.07 -8.34 -35.60
CA ARG A 405 -6.72 -8.70 -34.21
C ARG A 405 -5.42 -8.00 -33.78
N GLY A 406 -5.47 -7.32 -32.63
CA GLY A 406 -4.37 -6.50 -32.12
C GLY A 406 -4.19 -5.13 -32.80
N ALA A 407 -4.95 -4.84 -33.87
CA ALA A 407 -4.97 -3.52 -34.48
C ALA A 407 -5.60 -2.48 -33.55
N SER A 408 -5.32 -1.21 -33.81
CA SER A 408 -5.90 -0.10 -33.04
C SER A 408 -7.39 0.04 -33.32
N CYS A 409 -8.18 0.29 -32.29
CA CYS A 409 -9.62 0.55 -32.42
C CYS A 409 -10.09 1.70 -31.52
N THR A 410 -11.25 2.23 -31.84
CA THR A 410 -12.00 3.23 -31.08
C THR A 410 -13.43 2.77 -30.82
N THR A 411 -13.93 1.84 -31.63
CA THR A 411 -15.23 1.18 -31.49
C THR A 411 -15.12 -0.32 -31.75
N ASN A 412 -16.16 -1.09 -31.41
CA ASN A 412 -16.23 -2.51 -31.74
C ASN A 412 -16.27 -2.78 -33.25
N GLY A 413 -16.79 -1.83 -34.04
CA GLY A 413 -16.91 -1.95 -35.49
C GLY A 413 -15.54 -1.97 -36.20
N ASP A 414 -14.55 -1.30 -35.63
CA ASP A 414 -13.18 -1.26 -36.16
C ASP A 414 -12.51 -2.66 -36.13
N CYS A 415 -13.06 -3.58 -35.32
CA CYS A 415 -12.58 -4.95 -35.22
C CYS A 415 -13.35 -5.92 -36.12
N ALA A 416 -14.40 -5.47 -36.79
CA ALA A 416 -15.04 -6.25 -37.84
C ALA A 416 -14.12 -6.35 -39.07
N GLY A 417 -14.49 -7.22 -40.00
CA GLY A 417 -13.77 -7.38 -41.27
C GLY A 417 -14.46 -8.41 -42.14
N THR A 418 -14.09 -8.43 -43.42
CA THR A 418 -14.63 -9.41 -44.37
C THR A 418 -14.25 -10.82 -43.97
N CYS A 419 -15.21 -11.74 -44.06
CA CYS A 419 -15.00 -13.16 -43.79
C CYS A 419 -15.65 -14.02 -44.88
N LEU A 420 -15.03 -15.14 -45.21
CA LEU A 420 -15.58 -16.18 -46.08
C LEU A 420 -16.12 -17.35 -45.25
N SER A 421 -15.59 -17.52 -44.04
CA SER A 421 -15.97 -18.57 -43.10
C SER A 421 -15.81 -18.10 -41.66
N ASP A 422 -16.37 -18.85 -40.70
CA ASP A 422 -16.23 -18.55 -39.28
C ASP A 422 -14.77 -18.52 -38.81
N THR A 423 -13.88 -19.28 -39.45
CA THR A 423 -12.46 -19.33 -39.05
C THR A 423 -11.73 -18.01 -39.29
N ASP A 424 -12.28 -17.13 -40.13
CA ASP A 424 -11.74 -15.78 -40.35
C ASP A 424 -12.04 -14.84 -39.17
N CYS A 425 -12.96 -15.24 -38.28
CA CYS A 425 -13.35 -14.51 -37.09
C CYS A 425 -12.80 -15.18 -35.81
N SER A 426 -12.35 -14.39 -34.85
CA SER A 426 -11.85 -14.89 -33.56
C SER A 426 -12.49 -14.19 -32.36
N PRO A 427 -12.79 -14.93 -31.27
CA PRO A 427 -12.89 -16.39 -31.24
C PRO A 427 -14.02 -16.88 -32.15
N THR A 428 -13.91 -18.10 -32.66
CA THR A 428 -15.01 -18.74 -33.38
C THR A 428 -16.12 -19.07 -32.38
N THR A 429 -17.35 -18.66 -32.66
CA THR A 429 -18.49 -18.89 -31.74
C THR A 429 -19.59 -19.73 -32.39
N SER A 430 -20.47 -20.29 -31.55
CA SER A 430 -21.78 -20.80 -31.99
C SER A 430 -22.86 -19.91 -31.36
N PRO A 431 -23.74 -19.24 -32.14
CA PRO A 431 -23.87 -19.31 -33.60
C PRO A 431 -22.68 -18.70 -34.38
N PRO A 432 -22.56 -19.01 -35.70
CA PRO A 432 -21.53 -18.50 -36.60
C PRO A 432 -21.26 -17.00 -36.43
N SER A 433 -19.98 -16.65 -36.34
CA SER A 433 -19.51 -15.26 -36.22
C SER A 433 -19.45 -14.55 -37.59
N CYS A 434 -19.25 -15.32 -38.66
CA CYS A 434 -19.24 -14.83 -40.03
C CYS A 434 -20.68 -14.84 -40.57
N VAL A 435 -21.31 -13.67 -40.59
CA VAL A 435 -22.68 -13.50 -41.09
C VAL A 435 -22.66 -12.42 -42.14
N SER A 436 -23.30 -12.68 -43.30
CA SER A 436 -23.33 -11.75 -44.43
C SER A 436 -21.93 -11.29 -44.89
N GLY A 437 -20.94 -12.18 -44.81
CA GLY A 437 -19.56 -11.88 -45.22
C GLY A 437 -18.78 -10.96 -44.27
N SER A 438 -19.27 -10.74 -43.04
CA SER A 438 -18.59 -9.92 -42.03
C SER A 438 -18.54 -10.61 -40.65
N CYS A 439 -17.44 -10.39 -39.92
CA CYS A 439 -17.30 -10.82 -38.54
C CYS A 439 -18.11 -9.92 -37.59
N ASN A 440 -19.26 -10.41 -37.12
CA ASN A 440 -20.17 -9.65 -36.24
C ASN A 440 -19.81 -9.74 -34.74
N ASN A 441 -18.77 -10.50 -34.41
CA ASN A 441 -18.25 -10.66 -33.05
C ASN A 441 -17.17 -9.63 -32.68
N GLY A 442 -16.98 -8.56 -33.47
CA GLY A 442 -16.00 -7.50 -33.22
C GLY A 442 -16.05 -6.94 -31.80
N LYS A 443 -14.90 -6.92 -31.12
CA LYS A 443 -14.73 -6.31 -29.79
C LYS A 443 -13.41 -5.56 -29.68
N CYS A 444 -13.52 -4.31 -29.27
CA CYS A 444 -12.41 -3.44 -28.93
C CYS A 444 -12.20 -3.44 -27.41
N ALA A 445 -10.97 -3.68 -26.95
CA ALA A 445 -10.60 -3.59 -25.55
C ALA A 445 -10.32 -2.13 -25.18
N PHE A 446 -11.31 -1.48 -24.57
CA PHE A 446 -11.27 -0.07 -24.17
C PHE A 446 -10.39 0.17 -22.93
N GLU A 447 -9.11 -0.23 -23.00
CA GLU A 447 -8.15 -0.22 -21.90
C GLU A 447 -7.43 1.13 -21.73
N LYS A 448 -7.45 1.99 -22.75
CA LYS A 448 -6.75 3.29 -22.71
C LYS A 448 -7.63 4.42 -22.18
N CYS A 449 -8.94 4.24 -22.15
CA CYS A 449 -9.85 5.30 -21.73
C CYS A 449 -10.16 5.26 -20.24
N THR A 450 -10.73 6.35 -19.73
CA THR A 450 -10.97 6.52 -18.29
C THR A 450 -12.38 6.98 -17.92
N ASN A 451 -13.33 6.89 -18.86
CA ASN A 451 -14.75 7.03 -18.54
C ASN A 451 -15.32 5.76 -17.92
N ALA A 452 -16.48 5.90 -17.27
CA ALA A 452 -17.28 4.76 -16.84
C ALA A 452 -17.50 3.78 -18.01
N GLY A 453 -17.26 2.49 -17.76
CA GLY A 453 -17.33 1.42 -18.77
C GLY A 453 -16.00 1.08 -19.46
N CYS A 454 -14.94 1.87 -19.28
CA CYS A 454 -13.60 1.54 -19.76
C CYS A 454 -12.94 0.44 -18.89
N LEU A 455 -12.07 -0.36 -19.50
CA LEU A 455 -11.37 -1.44 -18.80
C LEU A 455 -10.14 -0.90 -18.07
N PHE A 456 -9.90 -1.39 -16.85
CA PHE A 456 -8.69 -1.10 -16.09
C PHE A 456 -7.70 -2.25 -16.21
N GLY A 457 -6.93 -2.21 -17.29
CA GLY A 457 -5.96 -3.25 -17.65
C GLY A 457 -6.61 -4.52 -18.23
N PRO A 458 -5.80 -5.52 -18.60
CA PRO A 458 -6.28 -6.78 -19.14
C PRO A 458 -6.92 -7.66 -18.05
N PRO A 459 -7.73 -8.69 -18.43
CA PRO A 459 -8.30 -9.63 -17.47
C PRO A 459 -7.24 -10.31 -16.59
N LEU A 460 -7.49 -10.38 -15.29
CA LEU A 460 -6.57 -10.94 -14.31
C LEU A 460 -6.93 -12.39 -14.01
N PRO A 461 -6.05 -13.37 -14.28
CA PRO A 461 -6.34 -14.76 -13.96
C PRO A 461 -6.47 -14.94 -12.45
N ILE A 462 -7.38 -15.81 -12.02
CA ILE A 462 -7.50 -16.24 -10.63
C ILE A 462 -6.67 -17.53 -10.44
N PRO A 463 -5.49 -17.45 -9.80
CA PRO A 463 -4.70 -18.63 -9.52
C PRO A 463 -5.40 -19.55 -8.51
N ASN A 464 -5.35 -20.86 -8.73
CA ASN A 464 -5.86 -21.86 -7.79
C ASN A 464 -4.69 -22.62 -7.17
N SER A 465 -4.48 -22.48 -5.85
CA SER A 465 -3.39 -23.13 -5.13
C SER A 465 -3.50 -24.65 -5.19
N SER A 466 -4.72 -25.20 -5.27
CA SER A 466 -4.95 -26.64 -5.38
C SER A 466 -4.48 -27.22 -6.73
N ASN A 467 -4.19 -26.37 -7.72
CA ASN A 467 -3.62 -26.75 -9.02
C ASN A 467 -2.17 -26.27 -9.17
N GLY A 468 -1.42 -26.15 -8.07
CA GLY A 468 -0.02 -25.69 -8.11
C GLY A 468 0.15 -24.24 -8.56
N GLY A 469 -0.87 -23.40 -8.33
CA GLY A 469 -0.89 -22.00 -8.77
C GLY A 469 -1.31 -21.80 -10.23
N ALA A 470 -1.68 -22.86 -10.95
CA ALA A 470 -2.24 -22.73 -12.29
C ALA A 470 -3.57 -21.94 -12.22
N ALA A 471 -3.75 -21.02 -13.17
CA ALA A 471 -5.01 -20.30 -13.32
C ALA A 471 -6.13 -21.32 -13.56
N THR A 472 -7.11 -21.38 -12.65
CA THR A 472 -8.43 -21.90 -13.01
C THR A 472 -8.97 -21.06 -14.16
N SER A 473 -9.83 -21.60 -15.03
CA SER A 473 -10.43 -20.89 -16.19
C SER A 473 -11.37 -19.74 -15.78
N THR A 474 -10.98 -18.96 -14.78
CA THR A 474 -11.72 -17.91 -14.12
C THR A 474 -10.82 -16.67 -14.04
N CYS A 475 -11.32 -15.53 -14.49
CA CYS A 475 -10.59 -14.26 -14.46
C CYS A 475 -11.43 -13.15 -13.83
N VAL A 476 -10.75 -12.14 -13.31
CA VAL A 476 -11.35 -10.88 -12.85
C VAL A 476 -11.16 -9.83 -13.94
N ILE A 477 -12.26 -9.21 -14.36
CA ILE A 477 -12.22 -8.04 -15.25
C ILE A 477 -12.55 -6.81 -14.40
N ASN A 478 -11.65 -5.83 -14.43
CA ASN A 478 -11.85 -4.55 -13.77
C ASN A 478 -12.38 -3.54 -14.78
N THR A 479 -13.51 -2.93 -14.46
CA THR A 479 -14.15 -1.91 -15.29
C THR A 479 -14.33 -0.66 -14.44
N LEU A 480 -14.07 0.51 -15.01
CA LEU A 480 -14.31 1.78 -14.34
C LEU A 480 -15.82 1.97 -14.12
N SER A 481 -16.23 2.11 -12.87
CA SER A 481 -17.63 2.30 -12.47
C SER A 481 -18.07 3.76 -12.49
N GLY A 482 -17.11 4.67 -12.61
CA GLY A 482 -17.29 6.11 -12.77
C GLY A 482 -16.16 6.70 -13.61
N ASN A 483 -16.32 7.96 -14.02
CA ASN A 483 -15.27 8.66 -14.75
C ASN A 483 -14.09 8.94 -13.82
N ALA A 484 -12.87 8.91 -14.38
CA ALA A 484 -11.70 9.40 -13.66
C ALA A 484 -11.89 10.85 -13.21
N SER A 485 -11.39 11.13 -12.01
CA SER A 485 -11.37 12.48 -11.44
C SER A 485 -10.11 12.63 -10.59
N GLY A 486 -9.66 13.86 -10.39
CA GLY A 486 -8.52 14.14 -9.54
C GLY A 486 -7.86 15.46 -9.88
N SER A 487 -6.70 15.69 -9.29
CA SER A 487 -5.88 16.88 -9.55
C SER A 487 -4.43 16.47 -9.79
N ALA A 488 -3.71 17.26 -10.57
CA ALA A 488 -2.27 17.17 -10.70
C ALA A 488 -1.67 18.58 -10.68
N ASP A 489 -0.37 18.67 -10.48
CA ASP A 489 0.37 19.92 -10.57
C ASP A 489 1.47 19.73 -11.62
N CYS A 490 1.40 20.51 -12.68
CA CYS A 490 2.36 20.42 -13.79
C CYS A 490 3.68 21.16 -13.54
N ALA A 491 3.75 22.02 -12.53
CA ALA A 491 5.01 22.59 -12.07
C ALA A 491 5.74 21.62 -11.14
N ALA A 492 5.01 20.89 -10.30
CA ALA A 492 5.57 19.87 -9.41
C ALA A 492 5.78 18.50 -10.08
N GLY A 493 5.09 18.24 -11.20
CA GLY A 493 5.10 16.93 -11.86
C GLY A 493 4.40 15.83 -11.07
N SER A 494 3.50 16.19 -10.15
CA SER A 494 2.83 15.27 -9.23
C SER A 494 1.33 15.17 -9.51
N VAL A 495 0.74 14.00 -9.24
CA VAL A 495 -0.71 13.79 -9.29
C VAL A 495 -1.21 13.54 -7.87
N THR A 496 -2.22 14.30 -7.46
CA THR A 496 -2.82 14.22 -6.12
C THR A 496 -4.28 13.81 -6.24
N ASN A 497 -4.70 12.82 -5.45
CA ASN A 497 -6.11 12.39 -5.37
C ASN A 497 -6.70 11.91 -6.70
N LEU A 498 -5.93 11.17 -7.51
CA LEU A 498 -6.48 10.47 -8.66
C LEU A 498 -7.44 9.37 -8.17
N SER A 499 -8.72 9.52 -8.52
CA SER A 499 -9.77 8.57 -8.22
C SER A 499 -10.18 7.83 -9.49
N LEU A 500 -10.00 6.52 -9.47
CA LEU A 500 -10.44 5.57 -10.49
C LEU A 500 -11.37 4.56 -9.82
N PRO A 501 -12.68 4.86 -9.71
CA PRO A 501 -13.61 3.93 -9.09
C PRO A 501 -13.75 2.69 -9.97
N LEU A 502 -13.45 1.51 -9.40
CA LEU A 502 -13.47 0.23 -10.11
C LEU A 502 -14.65 -0.62 -9.68
N SER A 503 -15.19 -1.37 -10.63
CA SER A 503 -16.07 -2.51 -10.43
C SER A 503 -15.38 -3.76 -10.99
N SER A 504 -15.30 -4.81 -10.18
CA SER A 504 -14.64 -6.06 -10.56
C SER A 504 -15.68 -7.16 -10.78
N GLY A 505 -15.65 -7.80 -11.94
CA GLY A 505 -16.49 -8.96 -12.27
C GLY A 505 -15.66 -10.23 -12.40
N ILE A 506 -16.17 -11.35 -11.87
CA ILE A 506 -15.53 -12.67 -11.99
C ILE A 506 -16.21 -13.46 -13.12
N PHE A 507 -15.44 -13.95 -14.08
CA PHE A 507 -15.93 -14.66 -15.26
C PHE A 507 -15.38 -16.08 -15.30
N LEU A 508 -16.22 -17.08 -15.57
CA LEU A 508 -15.86 -18.51 -15.62
C LEU A 508 -15.58 -19.03 -17.05
N THR A 509 -15.57 -18.14 -18.04
CA THR A 509 -15.46 -18.51 -19.45
C THR A 509 -14.08 -18.16 -20.01
N GLY A 510 -13.03 -18.77 -19.43
CA GLY A 510 -11.68 -18.87 -20.01
C GLY A 510 -10.90 -17.56 -20.17
N ASP A 511 -9.58 -17.64 -20.10
CA ASP A 511 -8.75 -16.55 -20.59
C ASP A 511 -8.92 -16.42 -22.13
N LEU A 512 -8.58 -15.25 -22.69
CA LEU A 512 -8.68 -14.98 -24.13
C LEU A 512 -7.62 -15.73 -24.98
N MET A 513 -6.83 -16.62 -24.38
CA MET A 513 -5.89 -17.52 -25.03
C MET A 513 -6.54 -18.91 -25.20
N PRO A 514 -6.61 -19.44 -26.44
CA PRO A 514 -7.17 -20.76 -26.66
C PRO A 514 -6.25 -21.85 -26.08
N MET A 515 -6.49 -22.27 -24.84
CA MET A 515 -5.92 -23.49 -24.26
C MET A 515 -6.57 -24.70 -24.94
N ARG A 516 -5.88 -25.20 -25.97
CA ARG A 516 -6.22 -26.43 -26.69
C ARG A 516 -6.12 -27.62 -25.75
N TRP A 517 -7.20 -28.40 -25.62
CA TRP A 517 -7.08 -29.78 -25.18
C TRP A 517 -6.37 -30.57 -26.30
N SER A 518 -5.15 -31.06 -26.07
CA SER A 518 -4.54 -32.09 -26.92
C SER A 518 -4.64 -33.44 -26.22
N THR A 519 -5.64 -34.25 -26.56
CA THR A 519 -5.62 -35.67 -26.24
C THR A 519 -4.89 -36.41 -27.34
N THR A 520 -3.57 -36.53 -27.21
CA THR A 520 -2.79 -37.51 -27.98
C THR A 520 -2.74 -38.81 -27.18
N ARG A 521 -3.59 -39.77 -27.54
CA ARG A 521 -3.26 -41.22 -27.49
C ARG A 521 -4.21 -41.99 -28.40
N VAL A 522 -3.57 -42.81 -29.24
CA VAL A 522 -4.05 -43.58 -30.39
C VAL A 522 -4.94 -44.76 -29.97
N ALA A 523 -6.05 -44.99 -30.68
CA ALA A 523 -6.33 -46.21 -31.45
C ALA A 523 -7.79 -46.24 -31.97
N ALA A 524 -7.93 -46.79 -33.16
CA ALA A 524 -9.08 -46.78 -34.05
C ALA A 524 -10.34 -47.51 -33.52
N ALA A 525 -11.51 -46.99 -33.90
CA ALA A 525 -12.56 -47.76 -34.57
C ALA A 525 -13.63 -46.80 -35.13
N ALA A 526 -13.84 -46.85 -36.44
CA ALA A 526 -14.93 -46.19 -37.13
C ALA A 526 -16.27 -46.86 -36.79
N ALA A 527 -17.31 -46.08 -36.48
CA ALA A 527 -18.70 -46.41 -36.81
C ALA A 527 -19.58 -45.15 -36.72
N ALA A 528 -20.46 -45.03 -37.70
CA ALA A 528 -21.35 -43.92 -37.95
C ALA A 528 -22.49 -43.75 -36.91
N ASP A 529 -23.06 -42.55 -36.88
CA ASP A 529 -24.48 -42.26 -37.18
C ASP A 529 -25.15 -41.25 -36.20
N LYS A 530 -25.82 -40.27 -36.82
CA LYS A 530 -26.81 -39.23 -36.42
C LYS A 530 -26.94 -38.61 -35.00
N PRO A 531 -27.41 -37.33 -34.91
CA PRO A 531 -27.57 -36.59 -33.66
C PRO A 531 -28.95 -36.77 -33.01
N PRO A 532 -29.07 -36.53 -31.68
CA PRO A 532 -30.31 -35.95 -31.16
C PRO A 532 -30.11 -34.80 -30.14
N THR A 533 -30.77 -33.69 -30.47
CA THR A 533 -31.59 -32.81 -29.62
C THR A 533 -31.14 -32.38 -28.20
N ARG A 534 -30.94 -31.06 -28.10
CA ARG A 534 -31.08 -30.15 -26.94
C ARG A 534 -31.74 -30.76 -25.69
N ARG A 535 -31.00 -30.76 -24.58
CA ARG A 535 -31.56 -30.75 -23.21
C ARG A 535 -30.88 -29.69 -22.35
N VAL A 536 -31.68 -28.73 -21.90
CA VAL A 536 -31.34 -27.74 -20.88
C VAL A 536 -31.30 -28.45 -19.52
N VAL A 537 -30.15 -28.47 -18.85
CA VAL A 537 -30.03 -29.01 -17.49
C VAL A 537 -30.20 -27.88 -16.47
N ARG A 538 -31.37 -27.85 -15.81
CA ARG A 538 -31.56 -27.16 -14.53
C ARG A 538 -31.08 -28.10 -13.41
N ALA A 539 -30.02 -27.73 -12.70
CA ALA A 539 -29.64 -28.40 -11.47
C ALA A 539 -30.52 -27.89 -10.31
N ARG A 540 -31.41 -28.75 -9.80
CA ARG A 540 -31.96 -28.63 -8.44
C ARG A 540 -31.11 -29.51 -7.52
N ILE A 541 -30.59 -28.91 -6.45
CA ILE A 541 -29.91 -29.60 -5.36
C ILE A 541 -31.01 -30.23 -4.47
N ALA A 542 -31.02 -31.56 -4.37
CA ALA A 542 -31.81 -32.30 -3.39
C ALA A 542 -30.93 -32.64 -2.16
N PRO A 543 -31.47 -32.61 -0.93
CA PRO A 543 -30.70 -32.90 0.28
C PRO A 543 -30.59 -34.41 0.56
N SER A 544 -29.45 -34.77 1.16
CA SER A 544 -29.02 -36.14 1.55
C SER A 544 -29.92 -36.76 2.64
N PRO A 545 -30.14 -38.09 2.66
CA PRO A 545 -30.99 -38.75 3.66
C PRO A 545 -30.22 -39.08 4.96
N GLY A 546 -30.84 -38.77 6.09
CA GLY A 546 -30.38 -39.17 7.44
C GLY A 546 -30.79 -40.60 7.82
N PRO A 547 -30.19 -41.17 8.88
CA PRO A 547 -30.46 -42.54 9.31
C PRO A 547 -31.66 -42.67 10.27
N ALA A 548 -32.12 -43.90 10.39
CA ALA A 548 -33.44 -44.33 10.84
C ALA A 548 -33.79 -44.17 12.34
N ARG A 549 -35.10 -44.15 12.58
CA ARG A 549 -35.84 -44.07 13.85
C ARG A 549 -35.56 -45.22 14.84
N ARG A 550 -35.60 -44.90 16.14
CA ARG A 550 -36.15 -45.77 17.20
C ARG A 550 -36.93 -44.94 18.23
N ALA A 551 -37.93 -45.60 18.81
CA ALA A 551 -39.11 -45.09 19.50
C ALA A 551 -38.89 -44.61 20.95
N GLY A 552 -39.86 -43.85 21.48
CA GLY A 552 -40.01 -43.62 22.93
C GLY A 552 -41.01 -42.49 23.25
N ALA A 553 -42.09 -42.83 23.95
CA ALA A 553 -43.25 -41.99 24.24
C ALA A 553 -43.23 -41.36 25.65
N ARG A 554 -44.02 -40.28 25.84
CA ARG A 554 -44.66 -39.66 27.06
C ARG A 554 -44.40 -38.15 27.11
N ALA A 555 -45.38 -37.24 27.10
CA ALA A 555 -46.58 -36.98 27.95
C ALA A 555 -46.31 -35.92 29.04
N ALA A 556 -47.31 -35.03 29.26
CA ALA A 556 -47.45 -33.91 30.22
C ALA A 556 -46.87 -32.55 29.71
N ARG A 557 -47.61 -31.46 29.38
CA ARG A 557 -48.70 -30.70 30.09
C ARG A 557 -48.31 -30.45 31.55
N THR A 558 -48.13 -29.24 32.08
CA THR A 558 -49.02 -28.05 32.02
C THR A 558 -48.29 -26.87 32.71
N THR A 559 -48.42 -25.64 32.16
CA THR A 559 -48.60 -24.30 32.84
C THR A 559 -47.51 -23.79 33.82
N THR A 560 -47.09 -22.52 33.90
CA THR A 560 -47.66 -21.20 33.50
C THR A 560 -46.62 -20.08 33.78
N SER A 561 -46.78 -18.94 33.08
CA SER A 561 -46.39 -17.57 33.48
C SER A 561 -44.89 -17.22 33.55
N GLY A 562 -44.36 -16.12 32.96
CA GLY A 562 -44.89 -15.01 32.17
C GLY A 562 -43.68 -14.31 31.51
N ALA A 563 -43.75 -13.96 30.22
CA ALA A 563 -43.84 -12.57 29.73
C ALA A 563 -42.95 -11.57 30.50
N SER A 564 -42.04 -10.82 29.89
CA SER A 564 -42.26 -10.00 28.71
C SER A 564 -40.93 -9.47 28.18
N ARG A 565 -40.68 -9.53 26.87
CA ARG A 565 -39.96 -8.46 26.17
C ARG A 565 -40.47 -8.30 24.75
N THR A 566 -40.80 -7.04 24.49
CA THR A 566 -41.47 -6.48 23.33
C THR A 566 -40.62 -6.56 22.07
N ARG A 567 -41.36 -6.73 20.96
CA ARG A 567 -40.97 -6.73 19.56
C ARG A 567 -40.09 -5.53 19.15
N ILE A 568 -39.16 -5.78 18.23
CA ILE A 568 -39.01 -4.92 17.04
C ILE A 568 -39.27 -5.77 15.80
N ARG A 569 -40.21 -5.26 15.00
CA ARG A 569 -40.77 -5.81 13.76
C ARG A 569 -39.74 -5.77 12.63
N MET A 570 -39.59 -6.88 11.92
CA MET A 570 -39.22 -6.92 10.51
C MET A 570 -40.24 -7.80 9.78
N THR A 571 -40.87 -7.26 8.74
CA THR A 571 -41.53 -7.99 7.64
C THR A 571 -41.75 -6.97 6.52
N ALA A 572 -41.01 -7.09 5.42
CA ALA A 572 -41.33 -7.91 4.23
C ALA A 572 -42.38 -7.20 3.35
N ARG A 573 -41.98 -6.69 2.17
CA ARG A 573 -41.85 -7.37 0.87
C ARG A 573 -43.17 -7.35 0.09
N VAL A 574 -43.01 -7.29 -1.24
CA VAL A 574 -43.88 -7.77 -2.32
C VAL A 574 -44.48 -6.64 -3.15
N ALA A 575 -43.96 -6.48 -4.37
CA ALA A 575 -44.76 -6.08 -5.52
C ALA A 575 -45.52 -7.32 -6.04
N PRO A 576 -46.67 -7.14 -6.69
CA PRO A 576 -46.58 -7.22 -8.15
C PRO A 576 -47.54 -6.29 -8.91
N ALA A 577 -47.05 -5.75 -10.02
CA ALA A 577 -47.54 -6.04 -11.37
C ALA A 577 -46.33 -6.02 -12.31
#